data_AF-A0A8B8B5C2-F1
#
_entry.id   AF-A0A8B8B5C2-F1
#
_cell.length_a   1.000
_cell.length_b   1.000
_cell.length_c   1.000
_cell.angle_alpha   90.00
_cell.angle_beta   90.00
_cell.angle_gamma   90.00
#
_symmetry.space_group_name_H-M   'P 1'
#
loop_
_entity.id
_entity.type
_entity.pdbx_description
1 polymer ?
#
loop_
_entity_poly.entity_id
_entity_poly.type
_entity_poly.pdbx_seq_one_letter_code
_entity_poly.pdbx_strand_id
1 'polypeptide(L)'
;MLQIPGHTRCLVDAGFGQIKKLYRRSDCDTRDDIARIIEQSSKSNKAVKFSEEEAWIWRDWKGYLSLRFKALKGIQQYQHFRFSSDAPGYVFVKRRADSEESRILLLLRDAPTSSLGDAPTHLVPGGLTEERQRYLYRFVRHLVRPCAQDQTCPAPEE
;
A
#
# COMPACT_ATOMS: atom_id res chain seq x y z
N MET A 1 -11.43 -18.88 -12.81
CA MET A 1 -10.61 -19.43 -11.70
C MET A 1 -11.52 -19.55 -10.49
N LEU A 2 -12.02 -20.76 -10.18
CA LEU A 2 -12.89 -20.98 -9.02
C LEU A 2 -12.02 -21.05 -7.75
N GLN A 3 -12.41 -20.30 -6.73
CA GLN A 3 -11.82 -20.33 -5.40
C GLN A 3 -12.10 -21.68 -4.72
N ILE A 4 -11.10 -22.27 -4.08
CA ILE A 4 -11.22 -23.55 -3.36
C ILE A 4 -12.17 -23.34 -2.15
N PRO A 5 -13.27 -24.12 -2.02
CA PRO A 5 -14.18 -24.02 -0.88
C PRO A 5 -13.47 -24.45 0.41
N GLY A 6 -13.46 -23.60 1.44
CA GLY A 6 -12.92 -23.94 2.78
C GLY A 6 -11.94 -22.92 3.37
N HIS A 7 -11.41 -21.99 2.57
CA HIS A 7 -10.58 -20.87 3.05
C HIS A 7 -11.34 -19.53 3.08
N THR A 8 -12.66 -19.61 3.18
CA THR A 8 -13.59 -18.48 3.11
C THR A 8 -13.83 -17.93 4.51
N ARG A 9 -13.07 -16.89 4.89
CA ARG A 9 -13.38 -15.79 5.84
C ARG A 9 -12.10 -15.36 6.55
N CYS A 10 -11.25 -14.59 5.88
CA CYS A 10 -10.27 -13.81 6.63
C CYS A 10 -11.05 -12.81 7.49
N LEU A 11 -10.79 -12.74 8.79
CA LEU A 11 -11.44 -11.77 9.69
C LEU A 11 -11.26 -10.33 9.20
N VAL A 12 -10.13 -10.05 8.54
CA VAL A 12 -9.86 -8.76 7.90
C VAL A 12 -10.89 -8.44 6.80
N ASP A 13 -11.30 -9.44 6.01
CA ASP A 13 -12.29 -9.24 4.94
C ASP A 13 -13.67 -8.90 5.51
N ALA A 14 -14.01 -9.41 6.70
CA ALA A 14 -15.25 -9.09 7.37
C ALA A 14 -15.33 -7.60 7.72
N GLY A 15 -14.22 -6.99 8.16
CA GLY A 15 -14.11 -5.56 8.43
C GLY A 15 -14.41 -4.71 7.19
N PHE A 16 -13.77 -5.04 6.06
CA PHE A 16 -14.03 -4.38 4.77
C PHE A 16 -15.48 -4.55 4.30
N GLY A 17 -16.06 -5.72 4.53
CA GLY A 17 -17.47 -5.99 4.24
C GLY A 17 -18.41 -5.02 4.94
N GLN A 18 -18.14 -4.71 6.22
CA GLN A 18 -18.96 -3.74 6.97
C GLN A 18 -18.75 -2.30 6.49
N ILE A 19 -17.50 -1.90 6.22
CA ILE A 19 -17.19 -0.57 5.64
C ILE A 19 -17.98 -0.37 4.35
N LYS A 20 -17.93 -1.34 3.43
CA LYS A 20 -18.61 -1.26 2.13
C LYS A 20 -20.13 -1.15 2.26
N LYS A 21 -20.72 -1.86 3.22
CA LYS A 21 -22.17 -1.80 3.50
C LYS A 21 -22.61 -0.43 4.01
N LEU A 22 -21.81 0.24 4.83
CA LEU A 22 -22.13 1.57 5.33
C LEU A 22 -21.85 2.64 4.27
N TYR A 23 -20.67 2.58 3.64
CA TYR A 23 -20.26 3.50 2.58
C TYR A 23 -21.30 3.65 1.46
N ARG A 24 -21.87 2.54 0.98
CA ARG A 24 -22.90 2.55 -0.09
C ARG A 24 -24.18 3.32 0.25
N ARG A 25 -24.40 3.62 1.52
CA ARG A 25 -25.60 4.28 2.06
C ARG A 25 -25.24 5.57 2.81
N SER A 26 -24.04 6.08 2.57
CA SER A 26 -23.52 7.27 3.22
C SER A 26 -23.02 8.23 2.15
N ASP A 27 -23.35 9.50 2.31
CA ASP A 27 -22.67 10.52 1.54
C ASP A 27 -21.23 10.65 2.02
N CYS A 28 -20.32 10.85 1.08
CA CYS A 28 -18.89 10.82 1.34
C CYS A 28 -18.14 11.75 0.37
N ASP A 29 -17.93 12.99 0.77
CA ASP A 29 -17.20 13.97 -0.05
C ASP A 29 -15.77 14.15 0.42
N THR A 30 -15.53 14.01 1.73
CA THR A 30 -14.25 14.37 2.34
C THR A 30 -13.48 13.15 2.85
N ARG A 31 -12.18 13.33 3.12
CA ARG A 31 -11.37 12.32 3.82
C ARG A 31 -11.92 12.02 5.22
N ASP A 32 -12.52 13.01 5.88
CA ASP A 32 -13.11 12.87 7.20
C ASP A 32 -14.42 12.09 7.16
N ASP A 33 -15.20 12.21 6.09
CA ASP A 33 -16.37 11.36 5.87
C ASP A 33 -15.98 9.89 5.74
N ILE A 34 -14.94 9.57 4.96
CA ILE A 34 -14.42 8.20 4.86
C ILE A 34 -13.98 7.70 6.24
N ALA A 35 -13.21 8.51 6.98
CA ALA A 35 -12.75 8.13 8.31
C ALA A 35 -13.93 7.83 9.26
N ARG A 36 -14.93 8.71 9.27
CA ARG A 36 -16.17 8.53 10.05
C ARG A 36 -16.92 7.26 9.64
N ILE A 37 -17.06 6.99 8.34
CA ILE A 37 -17.69 5.77 7.84
C ILE A 37 -16.92 4.52 8.30
N ILE A 38 -15.59 4.56 8.29
CA ILE A 38 -14.76 3.44 8.76
C ILE A 38 -15.01 3.19 10.26
N GLU A 39 -14.90 4.22 11.10
CA GLU A 39 -15.11 4.12 12.55
C GLU A 39 -16.54 3.65 12.90
N GLN A 40 -17.55 4.12 12.17
CA GLN A 40 -18.95 3.77 12.42
C GLN A 40 -19.35 2.39 11.88
N SER A 41 -18.54 1.79 11.01
CA SER A 41 -18.91 0.53 10.34
C SER A 41 -18.83 -0.70 11.24
N SER A 42 -17.92 -0.73 12.22
CA SER A 42 -17.75 -1.85 13.17
C SER A 42 -16.84 -1.42 14.33
N LYS A 43 -17.04 -1.99 15.53
CA LYS A 43 -16.14 -1.82 16.68
C LYS A 43 -14.69 -2.27 16.41
N SER A 44 -14.49 -3.15 15.43
CA SER A 44 -13.19 -3.68 15.03
C SER A 44 -12.47 -2.81 14.00
N ASN A 45 -13.14 -1.83 13.41
CA ASN A 45 -12.57 -0.97 12.39
C ASN A 45 -12.08 0.32 13.03
N LYS A 46 -10.90 0.78 12.61
CA LYS A 46 -10.30 2.03 13.06
C LYS A 46 -9.75 2.76 11.84
N ALA A 47 -10.14 4.03 11.68
CA ALA A 47 -9.58 4.90 10.68
C ALA A 47 -8.25 5.46 11.20
N VAL A 48 -7.21 5.37 10.38
CA VAL A 48 -5.93 5.99 10.68
C VAL A 48 -5.65 7.01 9.59
N LYS A 49 -5.77 8.29 9.95
CA LYS A 49 -5.49 9.40 9.04
C LYS A 49 -4.02 9.76 9.16
N PHE A 50 -3.38 9.97 8.02
CA PHE A 50 -2.10 10.67 7.99
C PHE A 50 -2.33 12.13 8.45
N SER A 51 -1.67 12.53 9.53
CA SER A 51 -1.51 13.92 9.99
C SER A 51 -0.03 14.27 9.93
N GLU A 52 0.32 15.53 9.69
CA GLU A 52 1.73 15.96 9.66
C GLU A 52 2.38 15.89 11.05
N GLU A 53 1.59 15.99 12.12
CA GLU A 53 2.05 15.98 13.52
C GLU A 53 2.25 14.56 14.09
N GLU A 54 1.49 13.56 13.62
CA GLU A 54 1.63 12.13 14.01
C GLU A 54 2.10 11.26 12.82
N ALA A 55 2.73 11.88 11.82
CA ALA A 55 3.08 11.26 10.55
C ALA A 55 3.99 10.04 10.73
N TRP A 56 3.63 8.91 10.13
CA TRP A 56 4.64 7.92 9.79
C TRP A 56 5.48 8.42 8.62
N ILE A 57 6.80 8.27 8.73
CA ILE A 57 7.75 8.67 7.69
C ILE A 57 7.73 7.60 6.60
N TRP A 58 7.25 7.98 5.41
CA TRP A 58 7.44 7.17 4.21
C TRP A 58 8.91 7.24 3.80
N ARG A 59 9.49 6.11 3.41
CA ARG A 59 10.89 6.03 2.98
C ARG A 59 11.02 5.23 1.70
N ASP A 60 11.99 5.60 0.87
CA ASP A 60 12.27 4.88 -0.38
C ASP A 60 13.06 3.58 -0.13
N TRP A 61 12.37 2.60 0.44
CA TRP A 61 12.93 1.26 0.61
C TRP A 61 13.28 0.59 -0.71
N LYS A 62 12.58 0.93 -1.80
CA LYS A 62 12.80 0.31 -3.11
C LYS A 62 14.15 0.77 -3.68
N GLY A 63 14.37 2.08 -3.77
CA GLY A 63 15.65 2.64 -4.21
C GLY A 63 16.79 2.18 -3.30
N TYR A 64 16.59 2.26 -1.99
CA TYR A 64 17.58 1.85 -1.00
C TYR A 64 17.99 0.38 -1.11
N LEU A 65 17.03 -0.55 -1.14
CA LEU A 65 17.33 -1.98 -1.26
C LEU A 65 17.91 -2.33 -2.63
N SER A 66 17.59 -1.57 -3.69
CA SER A 66 18.15 -1.79 -5.03
C SER A 66 19.66 -1.56 -5.13
N LEU A 67 20.25 -0.83 -4.16
CA LEU A 67 21.71 -0.66 -4.03
C LEU A 67 22.44 -1.98 -3.74
N ARG A 68 21.71 -3.00 -3.25
CA ARG A 68 22.28 -4.29 -2.84
C ARG A 68 21.62 -5.49 -3.46
N PHE A 69 20.32 -5.39 -3.75
CA PHE A 69 19.50 -6.54 -4.09
C PHE A 69 18.88 -6.38 -5.46
N LYS A 70 18.90 -7.47 -6.21
CA LYS A 70 18.13 -7.65 -7.44
C LYS A 70 16.69 -7.94 -7.06
N ALA A 71 15.77 -7.38 -7.83
CA ALA A 71 14.36 -7.75 -7.73
C ALA A 71 14.17 -9.24 -8.07
N LEU A 72 13.37 -9.93 -7.26
CA LEU A 72 12.97 -11.30 -7.54
C LEU A 72 11.92 -11.31 -8.66
N LYS A 73 12.37 -11.58 -9.89
CA LYS A 73 11.48 -11.64 -11.06
C LYS A 73 10.44 -12.75 -10.89
N GLY A 74 9.19 -12.41 -11.17
CA GLY A 74 8.08 -13.38 -11.09
C GLY A 74 7.79 -13.84 -9.66
N ILE A 75 7.98 -12.99 -8.64
CA ILE A 75 7.75 -13.35 -7.22
C ILE A 75 6.40 -14.04 -6.99
N GLN A 76 5.33 -13.63 -7.70
CA GLN A 76 3.99 -14.21 -7.58
C GLN A 76 3.87 -15.66 -8.09
N GLN A 77 4.88 -16.19 -8.79
CA GLN A 77 4.91 -17.58 -9.26
C GLN A 77 5.32 -18.57 -8.15
N TYR A 78 5.82 -18.06 -7.02
CA TYR A 78 6.30 -18.86 -5.90
C TYR A 78 5.36 -18.72 -4.69
N GLN A 79 5.11 -19.84 -4.01
CA GLN A 79 4.28 -19.90 -2.81
C GLN A 79 5.10 -19.98 -1.52
N HIS A 80 6.32 -20.50 -1.61
CA HIS A 80 7.21 -20.66 -0.46
C HIS A 80 8.52 -19.91 -0.70
N PHE A 81 8.93 -19.17 0.32
CA PHE A 81 10.19 -18.45 0.37
C PHE A 81 10.90 -18.83 1.65
N ARG A 82 12.17 -19.21 1.54
CA ARG A 82 13.03 -19.54 2.67
C ARG A 82 14.33 -18.79 2.54
N PHE A 83 14.78 -18.20 3.64
CA PHE A 83 16.08 -17.56 3.79
C PHE A 83 16.87 -18.36 4.82
N SER A 84 18.20 -18.44 4.66
CA SER A 84 19.08 -19.11 5.62
C SER A 84 20.31 -18.23 5.88
N SER A 85 20.77 -18.23 7.13
CA SER A 85 22.05 -17.63 7.54
C SER A 85 23.24 -18.30 6.88
N ASP A 86 23.12 -19.58 6.47
CA ASP A 86 24.20 -20.35 5.85
C ASP A 86 24.41 -19.98 4.37
N ALA A 87 23.43 -19.31 3.76
CA ALA A 87 23.46 -18.88 2.36
C ALA A 87 22.95 -17.44 2.24
N PRO A 88 23.65 -16.45 2.83
CA PRO A 88 23.22 -15.06 2.81
C PRO A 88 23.15 -14.52 1.38
N GLY A 89 22.16 -13.66 1.13
CA GLY A 89 21.93 -13.09 -0.20
C GLY A 89 21.20 -14.01 -1.18
N TYR A 90 20.92 -15.26 -0.81
CA TYR A 90 20.06 -16.16 -1.56
C TYR A 90 18.65 -16.22 -0.97
N VAL A 91 17.68 -16.41 -1.86
CA VAL A 91 16.35 -16.87 -1.50
C VAL A 91 16.12 -18.25 -2.11
N PHE A 92 15.56 -19.15 -1.31
CA PHE A 92 15.10 -20.45 -1.78
C PHE A 92 13.60 -20.38 -2.02
N VAL A 93 13.17 -20.82 -3.19
CA VAL A 93 11.79 -20.65 -3.65
C VAL A 93 11.20 -21.96 -4.15
N LYS A 94 9.89 -22.14 -3.92
CA LYS A 94 9.10 -23.20 -4.53
C LYS A 94 7.84 -22.63 -5.17
N ARG A 95 7.47 -23.15 -6.35
CA ARG A 95 6.22 -22.76 -7.04
C ARG A 95 4.98 -23.19 -6.26
N ARG A 96 5.02 -24.38 -5.68
CA ARG A 96 4.01 -24.97 -4.79
C ARG A 96 4.69 -25.73 -3.65
N ALA A 97 3.95 -26.16 -2.64
CA ALA A 97 4.50 -26.88 -1.49
C ALA A 97 5.31 -28.15 -1.86
N ASP A 98 4.82 -28.87 -2.86
CA ASP A 98 5.37 -30.13 -3.40
C ASP A 98 6.41 -29.92 -4.51
N SER A 99 6.60 -28.69 -4.97
CA SER A 99 7.58 -28.40 -6.02
C SER A 99 9.00 -28.50 -5.49
N GLU A 100 9.93 -28.80 -6.40
CA GLU A 100 11.36 -28.71 -6.13
C GLU A 100 11.76 -27.30 -5.71
N GLU A 101 12.74 -27.23 -4.81
CA GLU A 101 13.28 -25.97 -4.33
C GLU A 101 14.37 -25.47 -5.29
N SER A 102 14.23 -24.23 -5.73
CA SER A 102 15.26 -23.53 -6.51
C SER A 102 15.86 -22.41 -5.68
N ARG A 103 17.16 -22.14 -5.86
CA ARG A 103 17.83 -21.00 -5.20
C ARG A 103 18.07 -19.86 -6.18
N ILE A 104 17.84 -18.63 -5.74
CA ILE A 104 18.04 -17.41 -6.54
C ILE A 104 18.92 -16.46 -5.76
N LEU A 105 20.01 -16.00 -6.37
CA LEU A 105 20.87 -14.97 -5.81
C LEU A 105 20.19 -13.60 -5.94
N LEU A 106 19.84 -13.01 -4.81
CA LEU A 106 19.33 -11.64 -4.73
C LEU A 106 20.46 -10.63 -4.61
N LEU A 107 21.54 -10.94 -3.91
CA LEU A 107 22.65 -10.00 -3.72
C LEU A 107 23.32 -9.64 -5.06
N LEU A 108 23.59 -8.35 -5.27
CA LEU A 108 24.39 -7.88 -6.40
C LEU A 108 25.84 -8.39 -6.22
N ARG A 109 26.44 -8.84 -7.32
CA ARG A 109 27.87 -9.21 -7.34
C ARG A 109 28.65 -7.92 -7.03
N ASP A 110 29.67 -8.00 -6.18
CA ASP A 110 30.51 -6.86 -5.76
C ASP A 110 29.88 -5.93 -4.72
N ALA A 111 28.81 -6.36 -4.07
CA ALA A 111 28.26 -5.67 -2.93
C ALA A 111 29.14 -5.88 -1.66
N PRO A 112 29.90 -4.87 -1.14
CA PRO A 112 30.40 -4.90 0.23
C PRO A 112 29.39 -5.47 1.24
N THR A 113 29.84 -6.46 2.00
CA THR A 113 29.08 -7.12 3.07
C THR A 113 28.86 -6.22 4.29
N SER A 114 29.58 -5.10 4.36
CA SER A 114 29.37 -4.02 5.33
C SER A 114 28.04 -3.32 5.06
N SER A 115 27.23 -3.23 6.12
CA SER A 115 25.85 -2.73 6.23
C SER A 115 25.44 -1.69 5.18
N LEU A 116 24.22 -1.82 4.64
CA LEU A 116 23.51 -0.62 4.15
C LEU A 116 23.54 0.40 5.31
N GLY A 117 24.19 1.53 5.10
CA GLY A 117 24.46 2.52 6.14
C GLY A 117 23.21 3.27 6.57
N ASP A 118 23.17 4.58 6.30
CA ASP A 118 22.08 5.48 6.70
C ASP A 118 20.69 4.97 6.29
N ALA A 119 19.67 5.46 7.00
CA ALA A 119 18.27 5.12 6.71
C ALA A 119 17.85 5.62 5.31
N PRO A 120 16.92 4.92 4.63
CA PRO A 120 16.43 5.33 3.32
C PRO A 120 15.85 6.75 3.34
N THR A 121 16.02 7.45 2.21
CA THR A 121 15.54 8.83 2.00
C THR A 121 14.06 8.94 2.33
N HIS A 122 13.69 10.04 3.00
CA HIS A 122 12.29 10.35 3.29
C HIS A 122 11.55 10.66 2.00
N LEU A 123 10.40 10.04 1.83
CA LEU A 123 9.45 10.36 0.78
C LEU A 123 8.50 11.42 1.33
N VAL A 124 8.59 12.63 0.79
CA VAL A 124 7.60 13.68 1.07
C VAL A 124 6.28 13.25 0.40
N PRO A 125 5.14 13.31 1.11
CA PRO A 125 3.85 13.05 0.51
C PRO A 125 3.68 13.93 -0.74
N GLY A 126 3.49 13.29 -1.90
CA GLY A 126 3.15 14.03 -3.11
C GLY A 126 1.78 14.67 -2.93
N GLY A 127 1.71 15.99 -3.11
CA GLY A 127 0.45 16.69 -3.32
C GLY A 127 -0.20 16.25 -4.63
N LEU A 128 -1.41 16.77 -4.89
CA LEU A 128 -2.02 16.63 -6.22
C LEU A 128 -1.20 17.42 -7.24
N THR A 129 -0.95 16.84 -8.41
CA THR A 129 -0.39 17.61 -9.53
C THR A 129 -1.36 18.71 -9.94
N GLU A 130 -0.86 19.80 -10.51
CA GLU A 130 -1.66 20.91 -11.04
C GLU A 130 -2.70 20.42 -12.07
N GLU A 131 -2.31 19.50 -12.95
CA GLU A 131 -3.22 18.83 -13.88
C GLU A 131 -4.35 18.11 -13.16
N ARG A 132 -4.03 17.40 -12.07
CA ARG A 132 -5.03 16.66 -11.29
C ARG A 132 -5.95 17.60 -10.52
N GLN A 133 -5.43 18.69 -9.96
CA GLN A 133 -6.23 19.73 -9.31
C GLN A 133 -7.23 20.35 -10.30
N ARG A 134 -6.76 20.77 -11.49
CA ARG A 134 -7.63 21.29 -12.57
C ARG A 134 -8.70 20.29 -12.99
N TYR A 135 -8.34 19.01 -13.11
CA TYR A 135 -9.30 17.96 -13.43
C TYR A 135 -10.40 17.85 -12.37
N LEU A 136 -10.02 17.81 -11.08
CA LEU A 136 -10.98 17.69 -9.99
C LEU A 136 -11.92 18.91 -9.95
N TYR A 137 -11.36 20.11 -10.08
CA TYR A 137 -12.15 21.35 -10.12
C TYR A 137 -13.14 21.37 -11.29
N ARG A 138 -12.69 21.02 -12.49
CA ARG A 138 -13.52 21.12 -13.72
C ARG A 138 -14.55 20.01 -13.84
N PHE A 139 -14.19 18.77 -13.52
CA PHE A 139 -14.99 17.60 -13.86
C PHE A 139 -15.61 16.89 -12.66
N VAL A 140 -15.08 17.06 -11.44
CA VAL A 140 -15.57 16.35 -10.25
C VAL A 140 -16.34 17.26 -9.31
N ARG A 141 -15.99 18.54 -9.23
CA ARG A 141 -16.55 19.50 -8.26
C ARG A 141 -18.08 19.55 -8.23
N HIS A 142 -18.75 19.45 -9.38
CA HIS A 142 -20.22 19.48 -9.46
C HIS A 142 -20.90 18.24 -8.85
N LEU A 143 -20.16 17.14 -8.66
CA LEU A 143 -20.62 15.92 -7.98
C LEU A 143 -20.43 16.00 -6.47
N VAL A 144 -19.67 16.99 -5.99
CA VAL A 144 -19.35 17.20 -4.57
C VAL A 144 -20.35 18.19 -3.98
N ARG A 145 -20.89 17.89 -2.79
CA ARG A 145 -21.84 18.77 -2.11
C ARG A 145 -21.21 20.14 -1.81
N PRO A 146 -21.96 21.26 -1.90
CA PRO A 146 -21.40 22.62 -1.81
C PRO A 146 -20.50 22.87 -0.60
N CYS A 147 -20.86 22.33 0.57
CA CYS A 147 -20.09 22.49 1.81
C CYS A 147 -18.69 21.84 1.78
N ALA A 148 -18.43 20.93 0.85
CA ALA A 148 -17.18 20.17 0.76
C ALA A 148 -16.37 20.46 -0.52
N GLN A 149 -16.89 21.30 -1.42
CA GLN A 149 -16.27 21.54 -2.72
C GLN A 149 -14.88 22.16 -2.60
N ASP A 150 -14.69 23.16 -1.73
CA ASP A 150 -13.39 23.83 -1.57
C ASP A 150 -12.37 22.96 -0.83
N GLN A 151 -12.84 22.03 0.00
CA GLN A 151 -11.95 21.07 0.67
C GLN A 151 -11.49 19.95 -0.29
N THR A 152 -12.37 19.49 -1.18
CA THR A 152 -12.15 18.26 -1.97
C THR A 152 -11.69 18.57 -3.40
N CYS A 153 -12.19 19.65 -3.97
CA CYS A 153 -11.95 20.09 -5.35
C CYS A 153 -11.73 21.62 -5.36
N PRO A 154 -10.70 22.13 -4.66
CA PRO A 154 -10.41 23.57 -4.62
C PRO A 154 -10.14 24.12 -6.02
N ALA A 155 -10.32 25.43 -6.19
CA ALA A 155 -9.84 26.11 -7.38
C ALA A 155 -8.32 25.94 -7.50
N PRO A 156 -7.79 25.69 -8.71
CA PRO A 156 -6.34 25.67 -8.93
C PRO A 156 -5.76 27.06 -8.63
N GLU A 157 -4.53 27.10 -8.10
CA GLU A 157 -3.76 28.33 -7.94
C GLU A 157 -3.44 28.92 -9.34
N GLU A 158 -3.46 30.25 -9.48
CA GLU A 158 -3.17 30.98 -10.74
C GLU A 158 -1.68 30.95 -11.11
#